data_AF-A0A3D4TQX0-F1
#
_entry.id   AF-A0A3D4TQX0-F1
#
_cell.length_a   1.000
_cell.length_b   1.000
_cell.length_c   1.000
_cell.angle_alpha   90.00
_cell.angle_beta   90.00
_cell.angle_gamma   90.00
#
_symmetry.space_group_name_H-M   'P 1'
#
loop_
_entity.id
_entity.type
_entity.pdbx_description
1 polymer ?
#
loop_
_entity_poly.entity_id
_entity_poly.type
_entity_poly.pdbx_seq_one_letter_code
_entity_poly.pdbx_strand_id
1 'polypeptide(L)'
;SVSSSKTYHRTENHHPILGVEYRQGEFSPTDQYFDKMGLQVRYFMPPGSVAPLAFYFQGDLLGDYSNLELIGTISTMEAFQKIYRPEIYNANSVAGKVYQPSLKHQDYSSTRIVYDREERSQLAVKQGRFTEEHFIKPYRAVLEQWAAR
;
A
#
# COMPACT_ATOMS: atom_id res chain seq x y z
N SER A 1 -3.14 -2.17 2.31
CA SER A 1 -4.62 -2.25 2.33
C SER A 1 -5.12 -1.89 3.70
N VAL A 2 -6.31 -1.32 3.80
CA VAL A 2 -7.06 -1.25 5.06
C VAL A 2 -7.48 -2.65 5.53
N SER A 3 -7.66 -2.81 6.84
CA SER A 3 -8.04 -4.06 7.49
C SER A 3 -9.55 -4.22 7.53
N SER A 4 -10.08 -5.37 7.12
CA SER A 4 -11.51 -5.69 7.23
C SER A 4 -12.01 -5.85 8.66
N SER A 5 -11.10 -5.99 9.64
CA SER A 5 -11.46 -6.07 11.06
C SER A 5 -11.59 -4.71 11.74
N LYS A 6 -11.32 -3.61 11.03
CA LYS A 6 -11.27 -2.26 11.62
C LYS A 6 -12.28 -1.33 10.96
N THR A 7 -12.78 -0.38 11.75
CA THR A 7 -13.66 0.69 11.29
C THR A 7 -12.86 1.98 11.20
N TYR A 8 -13.03 2.66 10.07
CA TYR A 8 -12.34 3.88 9.72
C TYR A 8 -13.32 5.04 9.72
N HIS A 9 -12.92 6.15 10.34
CA HIS A 9 -13.70 7.37 10.42
C HIS A 9 -13.02 8.46 9.60
N ARG A 10 -13.76 8.98 8.61
CA ARG A 10 -13.33 10.11 7.79
C ARG A 10 -13.15 11.33 8.68
N THR A 11 -12.05 12.03 8.49
CA THR A 11 -11.74 13.28 9.18
C THR A 11 -11.98 14.48 8.26
N GLU A 12 -11.78 15.68 8.77
CA GLU A 12 -11.80 16.93 8.00
C GLU A 12 -10.47 17.21 7.30
N ASN A 13 -9.41 16.47 7.63
CA ASN A 13 -8.10 16.67 7.04
C ASN A 13 -8.10 16.23 5.57
N HIS A 14 -7.73 17.15 4.70
CA HIS A 14 -7.68 16.96 3.26
C HIS A 14 -6.33 17.41 2.70
N HIS A 15 -5.62 16.46 2.10
CA HIS A 15 -4.36 16.70 1.40
C HIS A 15 -4.61 16.75 -0.12
N PRO A 16 -4.02 17.68 -0.87
CA PRO A 16 -4.29 17.83 -2.31
C PRO A 16 -3.95 16.56 -3.13
N ILE A 17 -2.94 15.79 -2.73
CA ILE A 17 -2.53 14.57 -3.43
C ILE A 17 -3.08 13.29 -2.78
N LEU A 18 -3.08 13.23 -1.45
CA LEU A 18 -3.50 12.02 -0.72
C LEU A 18 -5.02 11.95 -0.56
N GLY A 19 -5.72 13.07 -0.78
CA GLY A 19 -7.16 13.18 -0.59
C GLY A 19 -7.53 13.26 0.88
N VAL A 20 -8.63 12.62 1.26
CA VAL A 20 -9.19 12.76 2.61
C VAL A 20 -8.64 11.69 3.57
N GLU A 21 -8.29 12.12 4.79
CA GLU A 21 -7.79 11.22 5.81
C GLU A 21 -8.92 10.45 6.50
N TYR A 22 -8.64 9.18 6.77
CA TYR A 22 -9.41 8.28 7.62
C TYR A 22 -8.57 7.87 8.82
N ARG A 23 -9.20 7.74 9.99
CA ARG A 23 -8.54 7.25 11.21
C ARG A 23 -9.24 6.02 11.75
N GLN A 24 -8.46 5.10 12.30
CA GLN A 24 -8.94 3.97 13.09
C GLN A 24 -8.40 4.08 14.53
N GLY A 25 -9.14 3.55 15.49
CA GLY A 25 -8.76 3.63 16.92
C GLY A 25 -7.74 2.59 17.37
N GLU A 26 -7.48 1.55 16.57
CA GLU A 26 -6.62 0.42 16.98
C GLU A 26 -5.76 -0.08 15.84
N PHE A 27 -4.49 -0.33 16.12
CA PHE A 27 -3.56 -0.96 15.18
C PHE A 27 -3.99 -2.38 14.81
N SER A 28 -3.79 -2.71 13.53
CA SER A 28 -3.86 -4.08 13.02
C SER A 28 -2.51 -4.81 13.24
N PRO A 29 -2.47 -6.15 13.13
CA PRO A 29 -1.21 -6.89 13.18
C PRO A 29 -0.19 -6.44 12.13
N THR A 30 -0.65 -6.03 10.95
CA THR A 30 0.20 -5.49 9.89
C THR A 30 0.82 -4.16 10.32
N ASP A 31 0.06 -3.30 10.98
CA ASP A 31 0.59 -2.02 11.45
C ASP A 31 1.66 -2.24 12.52
N GLN A 32 1.42 -3.15 13.47
CA GLN A 32 2.42 -3.52 14.49
C GLN A 32 3.67 -4.14 13.88
N TYR A 33 3.54 -4.85 12.75
CA TYR A 33 4.69 -5.41 12.05
C TYR A 33 5.57 -4.31 11.44
N PHE A 34 4.96 -3.32 10.76
CA PHE A 34 5.70 -2.21 10.17
C PHE A 34 6.23 -1.21 11.20
N ASP A 35 5.57 -1.09 12.35
CA ASP A 35 6.07 -0.30 13.49
C ASP A 35 7.42 -0.82 14.00
N LYS A 36 7.65 -2.15 13.98
CA LYS A 36 8.97 -2.74 14.29
C LYS A 36 10.09 -2.31 13.32
N MET A 37 9.73 -1.80 12.15
CA MET A 37 10.66 -1.24 11.16
C MET A 37 10.77 0.28 11.28
N GLY A 38 10.17 0.90 12.31
CA GLY A 38 10.17 2.35 12.51
C GLY A 38 9.17 3.10 11.61
N LEU A 39 8.23 2.39 10.98
CA LEU A 39 7.24 3.00 10.09
C LEU A 39 5.93 3.29 10.82
N GLN A 40 5.41 4.49 10.58
CA GLN A 40 4.08 4.91 11.01
C GLN A 40 3.07 4.65 9.91
N VAL A 41 1.78 4.58 10.26
CA VAL A 41 0.69 4.39 9.28
C VAL A 41 -0.32 5.51 9.36
N ARG A 42 -0.75 5.99 8.18
CA ARG A 42 -1.92 6.86 8.02
C ARG A 42 -2.77 6.35 6.87
N TYR A 43 -4.07 6.62 6.94
CA TYR A 43 -5.01 6.14 5.95
C TYR A 43 -5.60 7.32 5.20
N PHE A 44 -5.42 7.32 3.89
CA PHE A 44 -5.90 8.39 3.03
C PHE A 44 -6.63 7.78 1.85
N MET A 45 -7.72 8.41 1.42
CA MET A 45 -8.43 8.05 0.20
C MET A 45 -8.11 9.09 -0.88
N PRO A 46 -7.20 8.77 -1.82
CA PRO A 46 -6.85 9.67 -2.90
C PRO A 46 -8.05 10.04 -3.77
N PRO A 47 -8.02 11.22 -4.43
CA PRO A 47 -9.05 11.58 -5.39
C PRO A 47 -9.25 10.50 -6.46
N GLY A 48 -10.50 10.11 -6.71
CA GLY A 48 -10.85 9.05 -7.68
C GLY A 48 -10.78 7.61 -7.14
N SER A 49 -10.20 7.39 -5.96
CA SER A 49 -10.28 6.10 -5.27
C SER A 49 -11.63 5.92 -4.56
N VAL A 50 -12.04 4.67 -4.37
CA VAL A 50 -13.31 4.33 -3.69
C VAL A 50 -13.13 3.93 -2.22
N ALA A 51 -11.90 3.66 -1.79
CA ALA A 51 -11.58 3.27 -0.42
C ALA A 51 -10.20 3.80 0.02
N PRO A 52 -9.98 4.03 1.33
CA PRO A 52 -8.69 4.48 1.84
C PRO A 52 -7.57 3.45 1.63
N LEU A 53 -6.38 3.96 1.31
CA LEU A 53 -5.12 3.24 1.26
C LEU A 53 -4.36 3.44 2.56
N ALA A 54 -3.59 2.43 2.96
CA ALA A 54 -2.69 2.49 4.12
C ALA A 54 -1.30 2.93 3.66
N PHE A 55 -0.86 4.11 4.07
CA PHE A 55 0.46 4.66 3.78
C PHE A 55 1.36 4.39 4.98
N TYR A 56 2.36 3.53 4.79
CA TYR A 56 3.44 3.33 5.76
C TYR A 56 4.61 4.23 5.40
N PHE A 57 5.08 5.04 6.34
CA PHE A 57 6.07 6.08 6.08
C PHE A 57 6.99 6.29 7.29
N GLN A 58 8.09 6.98 7.04
CA GLN A 58 9.01 7.48 8.06
C GLN A 58 9.00 9.01 7.99
N GLY A 59 9.17 9.70 9.12
CA GLY A 59 9.11 11.17 9.16
C GLY A 59 7.67 11.70 9.08
N ASP A 60 7.46 12.77 8.33
CA ASP A 60 6.14 13.39 8.11
C ASP A 60 5.61 13.11 6.71
N LEU A 61 4.58 12.25 6.61
CA LEU A 61 3.89 11.94 5.35
C LEU A 61 3.42 13.18 4.57
N LEU A 62 3.04 14.26 5.26
CA LEU A 62 2.45 15.44 4.62
C LEU A 62 3.48 16.48 4.17
N GLY A 63 4.69 16.43 4.74
CA GLY A 63 5.73 17.45 4.52
C GLY A 63 6.98 16.91 3.81
N ASP A 64 7.34 15.65 4.07
CA ASP A 64 8.65 15.12 3.68
C ASP A 64 8.66 14.46 2.28
N TYR A 65 7.48 14.27 1.67
CA TYR A 65 7.33 13.60 0.38
C TYR A 65 6.86 14.58 -0.70
N SER A 66 7.51 14.55 -1.85
CA SER A 66 7.12 15.36 -3.01
C SER A 66 5.82 14.85 -3.63
N ASN A 67 5.14 15.74 -4.35
CA ASN A 67 3.92 15.39 -5.08
C ASN A 67 4.14 14.22 -6.05
N LEU A 68 5.29 14.15 -6.72
CA LEU A 68 5.58 13.10 -7.69
C LEU A 68 5.77 11.74 -6.99
N GLU A 69 6.46 11.70 -5.86
CA GLU A 69 6.60 10.49 -5.05
C GLU A 69 5.23 9.98 -4.61
N LEU A 70 4.39 10.86 -4.06
CA LEU A 70 3.05 10.50 -3.62
C LEU A 70 2.17 10.01 -4.77
N ILE A 71 2.17 10.69 -5.92
CA ILE A 71 1.41 10.27 -7.11
C ILE A 71 1.89 8.90 -7.61
N GLY A 72 3.21 8.67 -7.68
CA GLY A 72 3.79 7.40 -8.11
C GLY A 72 3.40 6.24 -7.19
N THR A 73 3.48 6.47 -5.87
CA THR A 73 3.04 5.52 -4.85
C THR A 73 1.55 5.21 -4.97
N ILE A 74 0.69 6.23 -5.05
CA ILE A 74 -0.77 6.06 -5.22
C ILE A 74 -1.07 5.25 -6.48
N SER A 75 -0.46 5.59 -7.61
CA SER A 75 -0.72 4.92 -8.90
C SER A 75 -0.42 3.42 -8.84
N THR A 76 0.68 3.06 -8.18
CA THR A 76 1.09 1.65 -8.00
C THR A 76 0.16 0.94 -7.03
N MET A 77 -0.15 1.57 -5.89
CA MET A 77 -1.03 1.00 -4.87
C MET A 77 -2.45 0.79 -5.41
N GLU A 78 -3.02 1.76 -6.12
CA GLU A 78 -4.37 1.66 -6.65
C GLU A 78 -4.50 0.50 -7.65
N ALA A 79 -3.58 0.42 -8.62
CA ALA A 79 -3.57 -0.66 -9.60
C ALA A 79 -3.44 -2.04 -8.93
N PHE A 80 -2.49 -2.17 -8.00
CA PHE A 80 -2.28 -3.42 -7.28
C PHE A 80 -3.50 -3.80 -6.43
N GLN A 81 -4.09 -2.85 -5.71
CA GLN A 81 -5.22 -3.13 -4.83
C GLN A 81 -6.49 -3.48 -5.61
N LYS A 82 -6.74 -2.87 -6.78
CA LYS A 82 -7.87 -3.26 -7.65
C LYS A 82 -7.76 -4.70 -8.14
N ILE A 83 -6.54 -5.19 -8.38
CA ILE A 83 -6.31 -6.58 -8.78
C ILE A 83 -6.41 -7.52 -7.57
N TYR A 84 -5.82 -7.13 -6.44
CA TYR A 84 -5.65 -8.01 -5.28
C TYR A 84 -6.86 -8.07 -4.35
N ARG A 85 -7.62 -6.97 -4.24
CA ARG A 85 -8.77 -6.77 -3.34
C ARG A 85 -9.87 -5.93 -4.03
N PRO A 86 -10.40 -6.38 -5.18
CA PRO A 86 -11.41 -5.64 -5.92
C PRO A 86 -12.68 -5.37 -5.10
N GLU A 87 -13.02 -6.22 -4.14
CA GLU A 87 -14.19 -6.07 -3.24
C GLU A 87 -14.13 -4.78 -2.41
N ILE A 88 -12.93 -4.25 -2.20
CA ILE A 88 -12.67 -3.02 -1.43
C ILE A 88 -12.32 -1.87 -2.39
N TYR A 89 -11.40 -2.09 -3.31
CA TYR A 89 -10.75 -1.03 -4.08
C TYR A 89 -11.27 -0.86 -5.51
N ASN A 90 -12.13 -1.78 -5.95
CA ASN A 90 -12.90 -1.66 -7.19
C ASN A 90 -14.41 -1.83 -6.93
N ALA A 91 -14.83 -1.52 -5.70
CA ALA A 91 -16.24 -1.47 -5.30
C ALA A 91 -16.97 -0.37 -6.08
N ASN A 92 -18.26 -0.59 -6.36
CA ASN A 92 -19.08 0.39 -7.06
C ASN A 92 -19.64 1.48 -6.12
N SER A 93 -19.30 1.39 -4.82
CA SER A 93 -19.64 2.38 -3.80
C SER A 93 -18.39 2.97 -3.15
N VAL A 94 -18.44 4.28 -2.87
CA VAL A 94 -17.35 5.02 -2.23
C VAL A 94 -17.46 4.94 -0.72
N ALA A 95 -16.33 4.80 -0.03
CA ALA A 95 -16.24 4.84 1.42
C ALA A 95 -16.93 6.08 2.01
N GLY A 96 -17.88 5.84 2.93
CA GLY A 96 -18.62 6.90 3.62
C GLY A 96 -17.82 7.60 4.72
N LYS A 97 -18.51 8.36 5.58
CA LYS A 97 -17.92 8.98 6.78
C LYS A 97 -17.43 7.95 7.80
N VAL A 98 -18.11 6.82 7.88
CA VAL A 98 -17.72 5.64 8.66
C VAL A 98 -17.64 4.50 7.67
N TYR A 99 -16.50 3.80 7.64
CA TYR A 99 -16.21 2.80 6.64
C TYR A 99 -15.57 1.58 7.28
N GLN A 100 -16.15 0.40 7.07
CA GLN A 100 -15.56 -0.88 7.41
C GLN A 100 -15.44 -1.71 6.13
N PRO A 101 -14.21 -2.02 5.66
CA PRO A 101 -14.03 -2.76 4.43
C PRO A 101 -14.45 -4.22 4.60
N SER A 102 -14.98 -4.84 3.55
CA SER A 102 -15.43 -6.23 3.58
C SER A 102 -15.00 -6.99 2.33
N LEU A 103 -14.30 -8.11 2.55
CA LEU A 103 -13.95 -9.05 1.48
C LEU A 103 -15.14 -9.89 0.99
N LYS A 104 -16.32 -9.72 1.60
CA LYS A 104 -17.56 -10.37 1.17
C LYS A 104 -18.48 -9.40 0.44
N HIS A 105 -18.04 -8.16 0.18
CA HIS A 105 -18.83 -7.21 -0.60
C HIS A 105 -18.97 -7.74 -2.03
N GLN A 106 -20.21 -7.81 -2.53
CA GLN A 106 -20.50 -8.38 -3.85
C GLN A 106 -20.63 -7.31 -4.94
N ASP A 107 -20.81 -6.05 -4.56
CA ASP A 107 -21.00 -4.94 -5.51
C ASP A 107 -19.65 -4.31 -5.87
N TYR A 108 -18.89 -5.03 -6.70
CA TYR A 108 -17.60 -4.60 -7.21
C TYR A 108 -17.39 -5.06 -8.64
N SER A 109 -16.46 -4.40 -9.32
CA SER A 109 -16.04 -4.79 -10.66
C SER A 109 -14.78 -5.66 -10.57
N SER A 110 -14.80 -6.87 -11.12
CA SER A 110 -13.57 -7.68 -11.22
C SER A 110 -12.69 -7.18 -12.37
N THR A 111 -11.37 -7.27 -12.20
CA THR A 111 -10.44 -7.02 -13.30
C THR A 111 -10.32 -8.26 -14.17
N ARG A 112 -9.93 -8.10 -15.45
CA ARG A 112 -9.57 -9.24 -16.32
C ARG A 112 -8.15 -9.76 -16.05
N ILE A 113 -7.48 -9.20 -15.05
CA ILE A 113 -6.10 -9.54 -14.67
C ILE A 113 -6.18 -10.57 -13.55
N VAL A 114 -5.55 -11.73 -13.78
CA VAL A 114 -5.50 -12.80 -12.78
C VAL A 114 -4.13 -12.76 -12.10
N TYR A 115 -4.14 -12.80 -10.78
CA TYR A 115 -2.91 -12.90 -10.00
C TYR A 115 -2.44 -14.36 -9.93
N ASP A 116 -1.56 -14.74 -10.84
CA ASP A 116 -0.93 -16.07 -10.87
C ASP A 116 0.15 -16.19 -9.79
N ARG A 117 -0.14 -16.99 -8.76
CA ARG A 117 0.76 -17.20 -7.62
C ARG A 117 1.93 -18.11 -7.95
N GLU A 118 1.75 -19.04 -8.88
CA GLU A 118 2.80 -19.95 -9.30
C GLU A 118 3.83 -19.20 -10.13
N GLU A 119 3.37 -18.47 -11.14
CA GLU A 119 4.24 -17.61 -11.95
C GLU A 119 5.00 -16.60 -11.09
N ARG A 120 4.30 -15.91 -10.17
CA ARG A 120 4.96 -14.99 -9.22
C ARG A 120 6.08 -15.65 -8.44
N SER A 121 5.87 -16.88 -7.98
CA SER A 121 6.87 -17.61 -7.18
C SER A 121 8.07 -18.02 -8.04
N GLN A 122 7.85 -18.48 -9.27
CA GLN A 122 8.92 -18.76 -10.22
C GLN A 122 9.72 -17.51 -10.59
N LEU A 123 9.04 -16.39 -10.83
CA LEU A 123 9.68 -15.11 -11.14
C LEU A 123 10.50 -14.58 -9.97
N ALA A 124 10.00 -14.68 -8.73
CA ALA A 124 10.73 -14.25 -7.55
C ALA A 124 12.08 -14.98 -7.41
N VAL A 125 12.11 -16.31 -7.65
CA VAL A 125 13.36 -17.08 -7.62
C VAL A 125 14.30 -16.65 -8.75
N LYS A 126 13.78 -16.46 -9.97
CA LYS A 126 14.58 -16.02 -11.12
C LYS A 126 15.19 -14.62 -10.88
N GLN A 127 14.38 -13.68 -10.40
CA GLN A 127 14.82 -12.33 -10.06
C GLN A 127 15.87 -12.33 -8.93
N GLY A 128 15.69 -13.19 -7.92
CA GLY A 128 16.68 -13.36 -6.85
C GLY A 128 18.04 -13.82 -7.38
N ARG A 129 18.06 -14.86 -8.22
CA ARG A 129 19.30 -15.36 -8.85
C ARG A 129 19.94 -14.32 -9.76
N PHE A 130 19.15 -13.66 -10.60
CA PHE A 130 19.65 -12.60 -11.49
C PHE A 130 20.29 -11.46 -10.69
N THR A 131 19.61 -11.01 -9.63
CA THR A 131 20.13 -9.94 -8.76
C THR A 131 21.40 -10.40 -8.04
N GLU A 132 21.45 -11.65 -7.57
CA GLU A 132 22.63 -12.22 -6.94
C GLU A 132 23.84 -12.21 -7.89
N GLU A 133 23.66 -12.69 -9.12
CA GLU A 133 24.73 -12.85 -10.11
C GLU A 133 25.21 -11.52 -10.70
N HIS A 134 24.28 -10.60 -10.99
CA HIS A 134 24.59 -9.38 -11.73
C HIS A 134 24.74 -8.12 -10.86
N PHE A 135 24.25 -8.14 -9.63
CA PHE A 135 24.31 -6.99 -8.73
C PHE A 135 25.01 -7.30 -7.41
N ILE A 136 24.57 -8.32 -6.66
CA ILE A 136 25.14 -8.59 -5.34
C ILE A 136 26.58 -9.09 -5.42
N LYS A 137 26.86 -10.15 -6.21
CA LYS A 137 28.22 -10.72 -6.31
C LYS A 137 29.24 -9.73 -6.88
N PRO A 138 28.97 -9.02 -8.00
CA PRO A 138 29.95 -8.10 -8.58
C PRO A 138 30.26 -6.89 -7.70
N TYR A 139 29.27 -6.41 -6.93
CA TYR A 139 29.39 -5.18 -6.13
C TYR A 139 29.39 -5.43 -4.62
N ARG A 140 29.62 -6.68 -4.18
CA ARG A 140 29.51 -7.09 -2.77
C ARG A 140 30.26 -6.16 -1.82
N ALA A 141 31.54 -5.88 -2.09
CA ALA A 141 32.36 -5.05 -1.22
C ALA A 141 31.82 -3.61 -1.09
N VAL A 142 31.31 -3.04 -2.19
CA VAL A 142 30.72 -1.70 -2.22
C VAL A 142 29.42 -1.68 -1.41
N LEU A 143 28.57 -2.69 -1.59
CA LEU A 143 27.32 -2.83 -0.86
C LEU A 143 27.54 -3.04 0.65
N GLU A 144 28.53 -3.86 1.02
CA GLU A 144 28.91 -4.08 2.43
C GLU A 144 29.42 -2.80 3.09
N GLN A 145 30.25 -2.01 2.38
CA GLN A 145 30.70 -0.70 2.89
C GLN A 145 29.56 0.30 3.01
N TRP A 146 28.63 0.33 2.05
CA TRP A 146 27.48 1.22 2.06
C TRP A 146 26.52 0.90 3.22
N ALA A 147 26.24 -0.38 3.47
CA ALA A 147 25.32 -0.84 4.52
C ALA A 147 25.89 -0.72 5.95
N ALA A 148 27.21 -0.54 6.11
CA ALA A 148 27.86 -0.35 7.41
C ALA A 148 27.76 1.10 7.95
N ARG A 149 27.07 2.00 7.22
CA ARG A 149 26.75 3.37 7.65
C ARG A 149 25.41 3.42 8.34
#